data_AF-A0A6P0T8B1-F1
#
_entry.id   AF-A0A6P0T8B1-F1
#
_cell.length_a   1.000
_cell.length_b   1.000
_cell.length_c   1.000
_cell.angle_alpha   90.00
_cell.angle_beta   90.00
_cell.angle_gamma   90.00
#
_symmetry.space_group_name_H-M   'P 1'
#
loop_
_entity.id
_entity.type
_entity.pdbx_description
1 polymer ?
#
loop_
_entity_poly.entity_id
_entity_poly.type
_entity_poly.pdbx_seq_one_letter_code
_entity_poly.pdbx_strand_id
1 'polypeptide(L)'
;MDSISGGSGDDRIEGDDGNDLVHGQRGSNVLLEGDGADWVYGNSGDDMLQGDRGNDDLFGSSGDDMLAGFDLITASPDLGEVDHLTGGKGSDRFVLDTTGNRHYGYNELTPMTGLMPLHSHPLLISLMNSPLCSAAGQYP
;
A
#
# COMPACT_ATOMS: atom_id res chain seq x y z
N MET A 1 -10.46 -10.93 15.18
CA MET A 1 -11.53 -10.83 14.18
C MET A 1 -12.73 -10.17 14.75
N ASP A 2 -12.48 -8.89 14.94
CA ASP A 2 -13.44 -7.87 15.18
C ASP A 2 -13.77 -7.19 13.85
N SER A 3 -14.92 -6.52 13.81
CA SER A 3 -15.32 -5.70 12.68
C SER A 3 -15.57 -4.30 13.19
N ILE A 4 -14.76 -3.36 12.71
CA ILE A 4 -14.73 -1.99 13.20
C ILE A 4 -15.14 -1.05 12.07
N SER A 5 -15.94 -0.04 12.40
CA SER A 5 -16.34 0.97 11.42
C SER A 5 -16.46 2.36 12.03
N GLY A 6 -15.84 3.35 11.38
CA GLY A 6 -15.81 4.75 11.84
C GLY A 6 -17.16 5.43 11.71
N GLY A 7 -17.80 5.28 10.54
CA GLY A 7 -19.08 5.91 10.26
C GLY A 7 -18.94 7.07 9.29
N SER A 8 -19.65 8.16 9.54
CA SER A 8 -19.51 9.36 8.72
C SER A 8 -18.75 10.43 9.48
N GLY A 9 -17.78 11.05 8.83
CA GLY A 9 -16.90 12.05 9.40
C GLY A 9 -15.45 11.57 9.43
N ASP A 10 -14.58 12.43 9.93
CA ASP A 10 -13.17 12.11 10.09
C ASP A 10 -13.00 11.29 11.38
N ASP A 11 -12.74 9.99 11.24
CA ASP A 11 -12.67 9.07 12.36
C ASP A 11 -11.22 8.66 12.68
N ARG A 12 -10.97 8.38 13.97
CA ARG A 12 -9.74 7.71 14.41
C ARG A 12 -10.10 6.35 14.96
N ILE A 13 -9.60 5.30 14.32
CA ILE A 13 -9.81 3.92 14.69
C ILE A 13 -8.44 3.34 15.08
N GLU A 14 -8.43 2.70 16.25
CA GLU A 14 -7.28 1.94 16.75
C GLU A 14 -7.79 0.51 16.98
N GLY A 15 -7.23 -0.43 16.22
CA GLY A 15 -7.43 -1.87 16.41
C GLY A 15 -6.62 -2.38 17.61
N ASP A 16 -7.07 -3.51 18.16
CA ASP A 16 -6.29 -4.28 19.12
C ASP A 16 -5.50 -5.37 18.35
N ASP A 17 -4.79 -6.25 19.06
CA ASP A 17 -4.17 -7.42 18.42
C ASP A 17 -5.25 -8.39 17.89
N GLY A 18 -4.99 -8.97 16.72
CA GLY A 18 -5.79 -10.01 16.08
C GLY A 18 -6.23 -9.64 14.67
N ASN A 19 -6.63 -10.64 13.89
CA ASN A 19 -7.00 -10.44 12.48
C ASN A 19 -8.32 -9.69 12.35
N ASP A 20 -8.31 -8.42 11.96
CA ASP A 20 -9.48 -7.55 12.02
C ASP A 20 -9.97 -7.08 10.64
N LEU A 21 -11.22 -6.60 10.61
CA LEU A 21 -11.84 -5.99 9.43
C LEU A 21 -12.28 -4.56 9.76
N VAL A 22 -11.61 -3.57 9.18
CA VAL A 22 -11.81 -2.16 9.51
C VAL A 22 -12.26 -1.34 8.31
N HIS A 23 -13.27 -0.50 8.53
CA HIS A 23 -13.83 0.40 7.53
C HIS A 23 -13.91 1.86 8.03
N GLY A 24 -13.09 2.75 7.47
CA GLY A 24 -13.14 4.20 7.73
C GLY A 24 -14.38 4.90 7.16
N GLN A 25 -15.01 4.33 6.13
CA GLN A 25 -16.20 4.87 5.45
C GLN A 25 -16.01 6.27 4.82
N ARG A 26 -16.60 7.34 5.36
CA ARG A 26 -16.62 8.66 4.70
C ARG A 26 -15.92 9.68 5.57
N GLY A 27 -14.86 10.30 5.08
CA GLY A 27 -14.10 11.33 5.78
C GLY A 27 -12.62 11.04 5.64
N SER A 28 -11.78 11.93 6.17
CA SER A 28 -10.34 11.72 6.26
C SER A 28 -10.02 10.99 7.57
N ASN A 29 -9.80 9.69 7.49
CA ASN A 29 -9.69 8.82 8.65
C ASN A 29 -8.23 8.52 9.00
N VAL A 30 -8.03 8.11 10.26
CA VAL A 30 -6.78 7.51 10.73
C VAL A 30 -7.10 6.12 11.25
N LEU A 31 -6.65 5.10 10.53
CA LEU A 31 -6.88 3.68 10.82
C LEU A 31 -5.53 3.05 11.21
N LEU A 32 -5.39 2.69 12.48
CA LEU A 32 -4.18 2.09 13.03
C LEU A 32 -4.56 0.72 13.59
N GLU A 33 -4.24 -0.34 12.89
CA GLU A 33 -4.49 -1.69 13.38
C GLU A 33 -3.34 -2.17 14.26
N GLY A 34 -3.61 -3.19 15.08
CA GLY A 34 -2.63 -3.84 15.93
C GLY A 34 -1.90 -4.99 15.22
N ASP A 35 -1.21 -5.85 15.96
CA ASP A 35 -0.58 -7.04 15.36
C ASP A 35 -1.67 -7.99 14.83
N GLY A 36 -1.59 -8.45 13.58
CA GLY A 36 -2.74 -9.14 12.99
C GLY A 36 -2.52 -9.70 11.60
N ALA A 37 -3.62 -9.91 10.88
CA ALA A 37 -3.58 -10.10 9.44
C ALA A 37 -4.89 -9.48 8.98
N ASP A 38 -4.79 -8.21 8.66
CA ASP A 38 -5.92 -7.30 8.78
C ASP A 38 -6.41 -6.86 7.40
N TRP A 39 -7.71 -6.58 7.33
CA TRP A 39 -8.35 -6.00 6.17
C TRP A 39 -8.79 -4.58 6.49
N VAL A 40 -8.08 -3.59 5.94
CA VAL A 40 -8.29 -2.19 6.27
C VAL A 40 -8.76 -1.42 5.04
N TYR A 41 -9.93 -0.78 5.13
CA TYR A 41 -10.52 0.00 4.05
C TYR A 41 -10.72 1.46 4.48
N GLY A 42 -9.98 2.40 3.88
CA GLY A 42 -10.19 3.85 4.03
C GLY A 42 -11.56 4.27 3.47
N ASN A 43 -11.84 3.83 2.24
CA ASN A 43 -13.04 4.10 1.45
C ASN A 43 -13.03 5.48 0.77
N SER A 44 -13.54 6.54 1.42
CA SER A 44 -13.66 7.83 0.75
C SER A 44 -13.20 8.97 1.63
N GLY A 45 -12.29 9.78 1.07
CA GLY A 45 -11.59 10.85 1.78
C GLY A 45 -10.10 10.56 1.77
N ASP A 46 -9.30 11.53 2.21
CA ASP A 46 -7.84 11.36 2.26
C ASP A 46 -7.49 10.66 3.58
N ASP A 47 -7.18 9.36 3.53
CA ASP A 47 -7.05 8.49 4.69
C ASP A 47 -5.58 8.17 5.04
N MET A 48 -5.33 7.86 6.31
CA MET A 48 -4.07 7.28 6.81
C MET A 48 -4.31 5.88 7.35
N LEU A 49 -3.66 4.88 6.76
CA LEU A 49 -3.84 3.46 7.06
C LEU A 49 -2.50 2.85 7.52
N GLN A 50 -2.51 2.16 8.65
CA GLN A 50 -1.36 1.43 9.20
C GLN A 50 -1.77 0.02 9.66
N GLY A 51 -1.07 -1.01 9.17
CA GLY A 51 -1.36 -2.42 9.49
C GLY A 51 -0.50 -3.06 10.59
N ASP A 52 0.56 -2.38 11.04
CA ASP A 52 1.53 -2.95 12.00
C ASP A 52 2.10 -4.32 11.58
N ARG A 53 2.08 -5.36 12.43
CA ARG A 53 2.69 -6.66 12.12
C ARG A 53 1.72 -7.60 11.45
N GLY A 54 2.26 -8.40 10.52
CA GLY A 54 1.58 -9.55 9.95
C GLY A 54 1.43 -9.44 8.44
N ASN A 55 0.35 -10.01 7.91
CA ASN A 55 0.09 -9.93 6.46
C ASN A 55 -1.18 -9.13 6.24
N ASP A 56 -1.02 -7.86 5.94
CA ASP A 56 -2.16 -6.94 5.91
C ASP A 56 -2.55 -6.58 4.48
N ASP A 57 -3.86 -6.46 4.28
CA ASP A 57 -4.47 -6.00 3.05
C ASP A 57 -5.06 -4.60 3.32
N LEU A 58 -4.34 -3.54 2.93
CA LEU A 58 -4.72 -2.14 3.14
C LEU A 58 -5.23 -1.50 1.83
N PHE A 59 -6.41 -0.89 1.87
CA PHE A 59 -7.10 -0.30 0.72
C PHE A 59 -7.51 1.16 0.99
N GLY A 60 -6.83 2.13 0.37
CA GLY A 60 -7.19 3.56 0.44
C GLY A 60 -8.54 3.85 -0.23
N SER A 61 -8.72 3.29 -1.43
CA SER A 61 -9.92 3.39 -2.27
C SER A 61 -10.09 4.71 -3.01
N SER A 62 -10.54 5.79 -2.38
CA SER A 62 -10.72 7.08 -3.08
C SER A 62 -10.34 8.26 -2.22
N GLY A 63 -9.40 9.06 -2.72
CA GLY A 63 -8.75 10.12 -1.95
C GLY A 63 -7.25 10.09 -2.23
N ASP A 64 -6.53 11.06 -1.68
CA ASP A 64 -5.07 11.04 -1.70
C ASP A 64 -4.59 10.37 -0.40
N ASP A 65 -4.39 9.05 -0.44
CA ASP A 65 -4.23 8.23 0.78
C ASP A 65 -2.75 8.03 1.18
N MET A 66 -2.52 7.73 2.47
CA MET A 66 -1.23 7.30 3.01
C MET A 66 -1.35 5.89 3.60
N LEU A 67 -0.66 4.92 2.99
CA LEU A 67 -0.72 3.51 3.42
C LEU A 67 0.64 3.03 3.93
N ALA A 68 0.67 2.41 5.11
CA ALA A 68 1.87 1.84 5.73
C ALA A 68 1.62 0.42 6.24
N GLY A 69 2.38 -0.56 5.78
CA GLY A 69 2.41 -1.92 6.37
C GLY A 69 3.59 -2.09 7.31
N PHE A 70 3.89 -1.08 8.14
CA PHE A 70 5.18 -1.01 8.82
C PHE A 70 5.27 -1.95 10.02
N ASP A 71 6.24 -2.86 10.02
CA ASP A 71 6.71 -3.53 11.23
C ASP A 71 7.69 -2.64 11.99
N LEU A 72 7.38 -2.35 13.26
CA LEU A 72 8.35 -1.74 14.18
C LEU A 72 9.50 -2.71 14.40
N ILE A 73 10.56 -2.55 13.58
CA ILE A 73 11.87 -3.18 13.69
C ILE A 73 12.32 -3.16 15.16
N THR A 74 12.04 -4.25 15.89
CA THR A 74 12.77 -4.81 17.04
C THR A 74 12.04 -6.08 17.51
N ALA A 75 12.18 -7.23 16.84
CA ALA A 75 12.25 -8.55 17.51
C ALA A 75 12.35 -9.77 16.60
N SER A 76 11.91 -9.69 15.34
CA SER A 76 11.77 -10.91 14.54
C SER A 76 12.35 -10.70 13.15
N PRO A 77 13.26 -11.57 12.67
CA PRO A 77 13.37 -11.75 11.23
C PRO A 77 12.06 -12.42 10.80
N ASP A 78 11.03 -11.63 10.52
CA ASP A 78 9.77 -12.13 9.99
C ASP A 78 10.02 -12.59 8.55
N LEU A 79 10.41 -13.86 8.48
CA LEU A 79 10.72 -14.57 7.25
C LEU A 79 9.41 -14.90 6.52
N GLY A 80 8.74 -13.89 5.96
CA GLY A 80 7.67 -14.12 4.98
C GLY A 80 6.41 -13.29 5.14
N GLU A 81 6.44 -12.20 5.90
CA GLU A 81 5.33 -11.24 5.91
C GLU A 81 5.27 -10.46 4.60
N VAL A 82 4.04 -10.24 4.13
CA VAL A 82 3.72 -9.67 2.83
C VAL A 82 2.46 -8.83 2.98
N ASP A 83 2.65 -7.52 2.96
CA ASP A 83 1.53 -6.58 2.92
C ASP A 83 1.12 -6.28 1.47
N HIS A 84 -0.18 -6.20 1.28
CA HIS A 84 -0.79 -5.71 0.06
C HIS A 84 -1.37 -4.33 0.29
N LEU A 85 -0.84 -3.33 -0.42
CA LEU A 85 -1.27 -1.94 -0.28
C LEU A 85 -1.90 -1.46 -1.58
N THR A 86 -3.18 -1.11 -1.57
CA THR A 86 -3.88 -0.60 -2.74
C THR A 86 -4.36 0.81 -2.48
N GLY A 87 -3.78 1.80 -3.16
CA GLY A 87 -4.18 3.20 -3.02
C GLY A 87 -5.55 3.46 -3.63
N GLY A 88 -5.79 2.97 -4.85
CA GLY A 88 -7.04 3.20 -5.55
C GLY A 88 -7.02 4.51 -6.34
N LYS A 89 -8.09 5.30 -6.25
CA LYS A 89 -8.26 6.56 -7.00
C LYS A 89 -7.69 7.73 -6.21
N GLY A 90 -6.67 8.35 -6.77
CA GLY A 90 -6.10 9.58 -6.26
C GLY A 90 -4.58 9.52 -6.34
N SER A 91 -3.93 10.40 -5.60
CA SER A 91 -2.48 10.53 -5.52
C SER A 91 -1.97 9.91 -4.23
N ASP A 92 -1.90 8.58 -4.21
CA ASP A 92 -1.59 7.85 -3.00
C ASP A 92 -0.09 7.77 -2.71
N ARG A 93 0.24 7.63 -1.42
CA ARG A 93 1.59 7.46 -0.91
C ARG A 93 1.72 6.18 -0.09
N PHE A 94 2.65 5.33 -0.48
CA PHE A 94 3.01 4.14 0.28
C PHE A 94 4.26 4.39 1.12
N VAL A 95 4.18 4.06 2.41
CA VAL A 95 5.32 3.98 3.30
C VAL A 95 5.67 2.51 3.42
N LEU A 96 6.72 2.11 2.70
CA LEU A 96 7.24 0.75 2.72
C LEU A 96 8.38 0.68 3.74
N ASP A 97 8.47 -0.42 4.47
CA ASP A 97 9.58 -0.63 5.39
C ASP A 97 10.88 -1.00 4.63
N THR A 98 11.99 -1.14 5.37
CA THR A 98 13.29 -1.52 4.81
C THR A 98 13.63 -3.01 4.98
N THR A 99 12.68 -3.80 5.45
CA THR A 99 12.85 -5.15 6.02
C THR A 99 12.50 -6.26 5.04
N GLY A 100 12.72 -6.07 3.73
CA GLY A 100 12.68 -7.18 2.77
C GLY A 100 11.30 -7.83 2.55
N ASN A 101 10.25 -7.26 3.13
CA ASN A 101 8.87 -7.60 2.82
C ASN A 101 8.55 -7.20 1.38
N ARG A 102 7.77 -8.05 0.69
CA ARG A 102 7.40 -7.81 -0.71
C ARG A 102 6.09 -7.03 -0.75
N HIS A 103 6.17 -5.71 -0.81
CA HIS A 103 4.98 -4.87 -0.92
C HIS A 103 4.51 -4.75 -2.38
N TYR A 104 3.21 -4.96 -2.60
CA TYR A 104 2.58 -4.70 -3.91
C TYR A 104 1.70 -3.45 -3.79
N GLY A 105 2.17 -2.33 -4.34
CA GLY A 105 1.44 -1.07 -4.43
C GLY A 105 0.76 -0.90 -5.78
N TYR A 106 -0.56 -0.70 -5.84
CA TYR A 106 -1.28 -0.32 -7.06
C TYR A 106 -2.01 1.02 -6.86
N ASN A 107 -1.65 2.04 -7.66
CA ASN A 107 -2.51 3.20 -7.88
C ASN A 107 -3.34 2.94 -9.13
N GLU A 108 -4.65 3.15 -9.05
CA GLU A 108 -5.52 3.10 -10.22
C GLU A 108 -5.26 4.39 -11.01
N LEU A 109 -4.23 4.40 -11.85
CA LEU A 109 -4.06 5.45 -12.85
C LEU A 109 -5.34 5.43 -13.69
N THR A 110 -6.19 6.45 -13.52
CA THR A 110 -7.26 6.74 -14.49
C THR A 110 -6.65 6.54 -15.88
N PRO A 111 -7.24 5.70 -16.75
CA PRO A 111 -6.56 5.28 -17.96
C PRO A 111 -6.30 6.51 -18.81
N MET A 112 -5.06 6.99 -18.81
CA MET A 112 -4.59 7.80 -19.91
C MET A 112 -4.67 6.88 -21.11
N THR A 113 -5.65 7.17 -21.96
CA THR A 113 -5.91 6.54 -23.24
C THR A 113 -4.62 6.07 -23.91
N GLY A 114 -4.39 4.75 -23.91
CA GLY A 114 -3.34 4.10 -24.69
C GLY A 114 -2.14 3.62 -23.88
N LEU A 115 -2.28 2.47 -23.23
CA LEU A 115 -1.49 1.23 -23.44
C LEU A 115 -1.79 0.25 -22.29
N MET A 116 -1.92 -1.02 -22.65
CA MET A 116 -2.42 -2.16 -21.87
C MET A 116 -1.80 -2.38 -20.47
N PRO A 117 -2.54 -2.98 -19.50
CA PRO A 117 -2.01 -3.32 -18.18
C PRO A 117 -1.17 -4.60 -18.27
N LEU A 118 0.11 -4.52 -17.93
CA LEU A 118 0.97 -5.69 -17.80
C LEU A 118 0.70 -6.36 -16.45
N HIS A 119 -0.25 -7.30 -16.43
CA HIS A 119 -0.33 -8.26 -15.34
C HIS A 119 0.84 -9.22 -15.41
N SER A 120 1.45 -9.45 -14.26
CA SER A 120 2.24 -10.63 -13.88
C SER A 120 3.58 -10.82 -14.61
N HIS A 121 4.68 -10.59 -13.90
CA HIS A 121 5.67 -11.61 -13.46
C HIS A 121 6.99 -10.92 -13.04
N PRO A 122 7.64 -11.41 -11.97
CA PRO A 122 8.84 -10.80 -11.38
C PRO A 122 10.09 -11.14 -12.19
N LEU A 123 11.17 -10.37 -11.98
CA LEU A 123 12.48 -10.41 -12.64
C LEU A 123 12.61 -9.48 -13.87
N LEU A 124 12.94 -8.21 -13.63
CA LEU A 124 14.15 -7.56 -14.17
C LEU A 124 14.21 -6.09 -13.72
N ILE A 125 14.79 -5.81 -12.55
CA ILE A 125 15.47 -4.53 -12.32
C ILE A 125 16.91 -4.87 -12.01
N SER A 126 17.65 -5.11 -13.09
CA SER A 126 19.09 -4.87 -13.14
C SER A 126 19.40 -4.52 -14.59
N LEU A 127 20.08 -3.39 -14.77
CA LEU A 127 20.51 -2.78 -16.03
C LEU A 127 19.57 -1.75 -16.69
N MET A 128 19.16 -0.71 -15.96
CA MET A 128 18.99 0.63 -16.55
C MET A 128 19.52 1.73 -15.61
N ASN A 129 20.79 1.60 -15.22
CA ASN A 129 21.57 2.73 -14.70
C ASN A 129 23.03 2.60 -15.14
N SER A 130 23.26 2.69 -16.45
CA SER A 130 24.58 2.99 -17.00
C SER A 130 24.44 4.02 -18.13
N PRO A 131 25.31 5.06 -18.19
CA PRO A 131 25.09 6.27 -19.00
C PRO A 131 25.50 6.09 -20.48
N LEU A 132 25.13 4.98 -21.13
CA LEU A 132 25.60 4.67 -22.49
C LEU A 132 24.50 4.53 -23.55
N CYS A 133 23.29 5.05 -23.33
CA CYS A 133 22.26 5.07 -24.38
C CYS A 133 21.87 6.50 -24.79
N SER A 134 22.83 7.21 -25.39
CA SER A 134 22.53 8.28 -26.34
C SER A 134 23.69 8.40 -27.33
N ALA A 135 23.38 8.24 -28.61
CA ALA A 135 24.23 8.44 -29.78
C ALA A 135 25.15 7.27 -30.21
N ALA A 136 24.57 6.35 -30.98
CA ALA A 136 25.27 5.74 -32.12
C ALA A 136 24.34 5.78 -33.35
N GLY A 137 24.01 7.01 -33.77
CA GLY A 137 23.57 7.29 -35.13
C GLY A 137 24.79 7.72 -35.94
N GLN A 138 25.06 6.98 -37.02
CA GLN A 138 26.02 7.23 -38.11
C GLN A 138 27.50 7.17 -37.75
N TYR A 139 28.25 6.36 -38.51
CA TYR A 139 29.50 6.68 -39.22
C TYR A 139 29.81 5.52 -40.21
N PRO A 140 30.66 5.72 -41.23
CA PRO A 140 30.48 5.28 -42.62
C PRO A 140 30.74 3.80 -42.92
#